data_AF-A0A9E5M7F8-F1
#
_entry.id   AF-A0A9E5M7F8-F1
#
_cell.length_a   1.000
_cell.length_b   1.000
_cell.length_c   1.000
_cell.angle_alpha   90.00
_cell.angle_beta   90.00
_cell.angle_gamma   90.00
#
_symmetry.space_group_name_H-M   'P 1'
#
loop_
_entity.id
_entity.type
_entity.pdbx_description
1 polymer ?
#
loop_
_entity_poly.entity_id
_entity_poly.type
_entity_poly.pdbx_seq_one_letter_code
_entity_poly.pdbx_strand_id
1 'polypeptide(L)'
;ALVVGDHSLSINAFVIRKPDENIAAVHNYLLSKNANMYCLAFAINELGDIFLVGRLALSAVSESELDRIIGAVLQYSDSAFNPLLELGFSSAIRREWAWRLSRGESLANLKAFEHLI
;
A
#
# COMPACT_ATOMS: atom_id res chain seq x y z
N ALA A 1 -8.02 8.66 -4.75
CA ALA A 1 -9.01 9.74 -4.83
C ALA A 1 -8.36 11.05 -4.40
N LEU A 2 -8.58 12.10 -5.18
CA LEU A 2 -8.29 13.49 -4.84
C LEU A 2 -9.63 14.16 -4.53
N VAL A 3 -9.76 14.75 -3.35
CA VAL A 3 -11.02 15.33 -2.88
C VAL A 3 -10.77 16.78 -2.47
N VAL A 4 -11.36 17.71 -3.20
CA VAL A 4 -11.32 19.14 -2.87
C VAL A 4 -12.35 19.40 -1.77
N GLY A 5 -11.89 19.83 -0.60
CA GLY A 5 -12.74 20.37 0.46
C GLY A 5 -12.64 21.89 0.53
N ASP A 6 -13.33 22.48 1.51
CA ASP A 6 -13.43 23.95 1.65
C ASP A 6 -12.08 24.66 1.85
N HIS A 7 -11.10 23.95 2.42
CA HIS A 7 -9.81 24.53 2.80
C HIS A 7 -8.58 23.73 2.35
N SER A 8 -8.79 22.51 1.85
CA SER A 8 -7.68 21.62 1.50
C SER A 8 -8.05 20.60 0.44
N LEU A 9 -7.06 20.21 -0.34
CA LEU A 9 -7.10 19.00 -1.16
C LEU A 9 -6.71 17.80 -0.28
N SER A 10 -7.58 16.81 -0.20
CA SER A 10 -7.28 15.53 0.46
C SER A 10 -6.92 14.46 -0.56
N ILE A 11 -5.91 13.66 -0.24
CA ILE A 11 -5.42 12.55 -1.06
C ILE A 11 -5.67 11.27 -0.28
N ASN A 12 -6.33 10.30 -0.91
CA ASN A 12 -6.58 8.99 -0.34
C ASN A 12 -6.36 7.91 -1.41
N ALA A 13 -5.34 7.08 -1.26
CA ALA A 13 -5.06 5.97 -2.17
C ALA A 13 -5.08 4.65 -1.40
N PHE A 14 -5.92 3.71 -1.83
CA PHE A 14 -5.94 2.36 -1.28
C PHE A 14 -4.67 1.62 -1.67
N VAL A 15 -4.01 0.96 -0.71
CA VAL A 15 -2.79 0.19 -0.95
C VAL A 15 -3.09 -1.30 -0.88
N ILE A 16 -3.62 -1.77 0.25
CA ILE A 16 -3.88 -3.19 0.47
C ILE A 16 -4.97 -3.38 1.53
N ARG A 17 -5.65 -4.53 1.46
CA ARG A 17 -6.59 -4.97 2.48
C ARG A 17 -5.90 -5.12 3.83
N LYS A 18 -6.70 -5.13 4.90
CA LYS A 18 -6.24 -5.52 6.24
C LYS A 18 -5.36 -6.79 6.19
N PRO A 19 -4.17 -6.78 6.83
CA PRO A 19 -3.32 -7.97 6.93
C PRO A 19 -4.04 -9.15 7.59
N ASP A 20 -3.84 -10.35 7.04
CA ASP A 20 -4.38 -11.60 7.59
C ASP A 20 -3.59 -12.05 8.83
N GLU A 21 -2.29 -11.76 8.86
CA GLU A 21 -1.35 -12.15 9.91
C GLU A 21 -0.29 -11.06 10.18
N ASN A 22 0.50 -11.22 11.24
CA ASN A 22 1.61 -10.32 11.63
C ASN A 22 1.26 -8.81 11.64
N ILE A 23 0.04 -8.45 12.03
CA ILE A 23 -0.50 -7.08 12.00
C ILE A 23 0.46 -6.07 12.64
N ALA A 24 1.02 -6.39 13.81
CA ALA A 24 1.95 -5.49 14.51
C ALA A 24 3.23 -5.22 13.72
N ALA A 25 3.78 -6.24 13.04
CA ALA A 25 4.98 -6.09 12.21
C ALA A 25 4.67 -5.25 10.97
N VAL A 26 3.52 -5.47 10.33
CA VAL A 26 3.04 -4.64 9.22
C VAL A 26 2.92 -3.19 9.65
N HIS A 27 2.25 -2.90 10.77
CA HIS A 27 2.08 -1.53 11.25
C HIS A 27 3.42 -0.86 11.61
N ASN A 28 4.33 -1.60 12.26
CA ASN A 28 5.66 -1.08 12.57
C ASN A 28 6.44 -0.75 11.29
N TYR A 29 6.39 -1.62 10.28
CA TYR A 29 6.98 -1.35 8.97
C TYR A 29 6.42 -0.04 8.38
N LEU A 30 5.10 0.12 8.32
CA LEU A 30 4.44 1.31 7.77
C LEU A 30 4.83 2.59 8.55
N LEU A 31 4.78 2.55 9.87
CA LEU A 31 5.16 3.69 10.72
C LEU A 31 6.63 4.08 10.53
N SER A 32 7.53 3.11 10.35
CA SER A 32 8.95 3.38 10.10
C SER A 32 9.20 4.10 8.77
N LYS A 33 8.29 3.95 7.78
CA LYS A 33 8.40 4.62 6.48
C LYS A 33 7.90 6.06 6.52
N ASN A 34 6.84 6.33 7.27
CA ASN A 34 6.18 7.63 7.31
C ASN A 34 7.14 8.81 7.56
N ALA A 35 8.20 8.62 8.36
CA ALA A 35 9.16 9.68 8.67
C ALA A 35 9.93 10.23 7.45
N ASN A 36 10.04 9.46 6.37
CA ASN A 36 10.79 9.82 5.17
C ASN A 36 9.88 10.11 3.96
N MET A 37 8.57 10.19 4.17
CA MET A 37 7.59 10.37 3.09
C MET A 37 7.27 11.85 2.86
N TYR A 38 7.02 12.19 1.60
CA TYR A 38 6.63 13.53 1.20
C TYR A 38 5.12 13.63 1.07
N CYS A 39 4.50 14.57 1.80
CA CYS A 39 3.07 14.92 1.77
C CYS A 39 2.06 13.79 2.01
N LEU A 40 2.53 12.57 2.22
CA LEU A 40 1.73 11.36 2.39
C LEU A 40 2.20 10.59 3.62
N ALA A 41 1.28 9.85 4.22
CA ALA A 41 1.57 8.88 5.26
C ALA A 41 0.70 7.65 5.06
N PHE A 42 1.18 6.49 5.50
CA PHE A 42 0.36 5.31 5.67
C PHE A 42 -0.62 5.51 6.83
N ALA A 43 -1.88 5.15 6.59
CA ALA A 43 -2.95 5.16 7.58
C ALA A 43 -3.83 3.91 7.42
N ILE A 44 -4.65 3.66 8.43
CA ILE A 44 -5.51 2.50 8.52
C ILE A 44 -6.95 2.99 8.69
N ASN A 45 -7.90 2.40 7.97
CA ASN A 45 -9.33 2.66 8.20
C ASN A 45 -9.92 1.79 9.33
N GLU A 46 -11.20 1.94 9.61
CA GLU A 46 -11.92 1.15 10.63
C GLU A 46 -11.92 -0.36 10.36
N LEU A 47 -11.82 -0.76 9.09
CA LEU A 47 -11.76 -2.16 8.67
C LEU A 47 -10.35 -2.75 8.74
N GLY A 48 -9.33 -1.95 9.06
CA GLY A 48 -7.94 -2.36 9.09
C GLY A 48 -7.21 -2.24 7.75
N ASP A 49 -7.85 -1.72 6.71
CA ASP A 49 -7.25 -1.55 5.39
C ASP A 49 -6.26 -0.40 5.37
N ILE A 50 -5.20 -0.57 4.59
CA ILE A 50 -4.07 0.35 4.54
C ILE A 50 -4.22 1.29 3.35
N PHE A 51 -4.07 2.58 3.63
CA PHE A 51 -4.14 3.67 2.66
C PHE A 51 -2.90 4.55 2.74
N LEU A 52 -2.57 5.21 1.64
CA LEU A 52 -1.78 6.43 1.62
C LEU A 52 -2.73 7.62 1.73
N VAL A 53 -2.51 8.46 2.74
CA VAL A 53 -3.31 9.65 3.01
C VAL A 53 -2.44 10.89 3.00
N GLY A 54 -2.95 11.99 2.46
CA GLY A 54 -2.28 13.29 2.43
C GLY A 54 -3.25 14.44 2.45
N ARG A 55 -2.76 15.62 2.83
CA ARG A 55 -3.55 16.86 2.80
C ARG A 55 -2.67 18.02 2.37
N LEU A 56 -3.18 18.83 1.45
CA LEU A 56 -2.51 20.00 0.91
C LEU A 56 -3.41 21.22 1.04
N ALA A 57 -2.87 22.38 1.42
CA ALA A 57 -3.61 23.63 1.38
C ALA A 57 -3.97 23.97 -0.08
N LEU A 58 -5.16 24.53 -0.32
CA LEU A 58 -5.61 24.83 -1.69
C LEU A 58 -4.66 25.77 -2.44
N SER A 59 -4.02 26.70 -1.72
CA SER A 59 -3.02 27.63 -2.28
C SER A 59 -1.73 26.98 -2.74
N ALA A 60 -1.42 25.78 -2.26
CA ALA A 60 -0.25 25.01 -2.68
C ALA A 60 -0.55 24.04 -3.84
N VAL A 61 -1.82 23.93 -4.26
CA VAL A 61 -2.21 23.08 -5.40
C VAL A 61 -1.70 23.72 -6.68
N SER A 62 -0.81 23.01 -7.36
CA SER A 62 -0.29 23.35 -8.67
C SER A 62 -0.07 22.07 -9.48
N GLU A 63 0.05 22.16 -10.80
CA GLU A 63 0.30 21.00 -11.66
C GLU A 63 1.55 20.23 -11.23
N SER A 64 2.63 20.94 -10.91
CA SER A 64 3.90 20.32 -10.47
C SER A 64 3.76 19.65 -9.11
N GLU A 65 2.98 20.22 -8.19
CA GLU A 65 2.76 19.63 -6.88
C GLU A 65 1.84 18.39 -6.95
N LEU A 66 0.83 18.43 -7.82
CA LEU A 66 -0.01 17.28 -8.11
C LEU A 66 0.80 16.13 -8.75
N ASP A 67 1.66 16.43 -9.71
CA ASP A 67 2.55 15.46 -10.35
C ASP A 67 3.45 14.77 -9.31
N ARG A 68 4.11 15.55 -8.43
CA ARG A 68 4.93 15.02 -7.34
C ARG A 68 4.14 14.11 -6.41
N ILE A 69 2.95 14.53 -5.99
CA ILE A 69 2.13 13.75 -5.05
C ILE A 69 1.64 12.45 -5.70
N ILE A 70 1.20 12.50 -6.96
CA ILE A 70 0.75 11.30 -7.68
C ILE A 70 1.92 10.34 -7.92
N GLY A 71 3.09 10.85 -8.30
CA GLY A 71 4.32 10.06 -8.40
C GLY A 71 4.71 9.42 -7.06
N ALA A 72 4.60 10.16 -5.96
CA ALA A 72 4.84 9.63 -4.62
C ALA A 72 3.83 8.53 -4.25
N VAL A 73 2.55 8.69 -4.57
CA VAL A 73 1.54 7.62 -4.37
C VAL A 73 1.95 6.33 -5.09
N LEU A 74 2.33 6.43 -6.37
CA LEU A 74 2.78 5.28 -7.15
C LEU A 74 4.01 4.63 -6.50
N GLN A 75 5.05 5.41 -6.24
CA GLN A 75 6.30 4.92 -5.69
C GLN A 75 6.12 4.23 -4.33
N TYR A 76 5.37 4.86 -3.41
CA TYR A 76 5.16 4.32 -2.08
C TYR A 76 4.25 3.09 -2.07
N SER A 77 3.27 3.03 -2.97
CA SER A 77 2.43 1.83 -3.13
C SER A 77 3.24 0.66 -3.66
N ASP A 78 3.96 0.85 -4.77
CA ASP A 78 4.74 -0.21 -5.42
C ASP A 78 5.85 -0.74 -4.51
N SER A 79 6.61 0.16 -3.88
CA SER A 79 7.74 -0.25 -3.01
C SER A 79 7.30 -0.94 -1.72
N ALA A 80 6.10 -0.66 -1.22
CA ALA A 80 5.57 -1.31 -0.03
C ALA A 80 4.82 -2.61 -0.33
N PHE A 81 4.37 -2.83 -1.58
CA PHE A 81 3.43 -3.90 -1.91
C PHE A 81 3.94 -5.31 -1.56
N ASN A 82 5.09 -5.72 -2.11
CA ASN A 82 5.64 -7.05 -1.85
C ASN A 82 6.02 -7.25 -0.38
N PRO A 83 6.71 -6.30 0.30
CA PRO A 83 6.95 -6.40 1.74
C PRO A 83 5.68 -6.59 2.57
N LEU A 84 4.59 -5.90 2.22
CA LEU A 84 3.31 -6.03 2.91
C LEU A 84 2.66 -7.40 2.67
N LEU A 85 2.78 -7.95 1.46
CA LEU A 85 2.33 -9.30 1.13
C LEU A 85 3.12 -10.37 1.89
N GLU A 86 4.44 -10.25 1.93
CA GLU A 86 5.31 -11.17 2.66
C GLU A 86 5.05 -11.12 4.17
N LEU A 87 4.91 -9.93 4.74
CA LEU A 87 4.66 -9.77 6.17
C LEU A 87 3.25 -10.23 6.55
N GLY A 88 2.24 -9.78 5.80
CA GLY A 88 0.83 -9.83 6.21
C GLY A 88 -0.02 -10.93 5.59
N PHE A 89 0.48 -11.63 4.57
CA PHE A 89 -0.32 -12.57 3.74
C PHE A 89 0.44 -13.85 3.36
N SER A 90 1.57 -14.15 4.00
CA SER A 90 2.43 -15.29 3.65
C SER A 90 1.68 -16.63 3.59
N SER A 91 0.80 -16.90 4.55
CA SER A 91 -0.02 -18.10 4.61
C SER A 91 -1.02 -18.16 3.46
N ALA A 92 -1.60 -17.03 3.06
CA ALA A 92 -2.52 -16.96 1.93
C ALA A 92 -1.79 -17.22 0.61
N ILE A 93 -0.58 -16.66 0.45
CA ILE A 93 0.28 -16.89 -0.72
C ILE A 93 0.63 -18.37 -0.86
N ARG A 94 1.03 -19.03 0.24
CA ARG A 94 1.32 -20.48 0.24
C ARG A 94 0.10 -21.31 -0.20
N ARG A 95 -1.10 -20.98 0.28
CA ARG A 95 -2.34 -21.66 -0.11
C ARG A 95 -2.67 -21.45 -1.59
N GLU A 96 -2.59 -20.21 -2.07
CA GLU A 96 -2.85 -19.88 -3.48
C GLU A 96 -1.83 -20.57 -4.40
N TRP A 97 -0.55 -20.61 -4.02
CA TRP A 97 0.48 -21.32 -4.77
C TRP A 97 0.15 -22.81 -4.92
N ALA A 98 -0.14 -23.49 -3.80
CA ALA A 98 -0.49 -24.91 -3.83
C ALA A 98 -1.75 -25.17 -4.67
N TRP A 99 -2.75 -24.29 -4.58
CA TRP A 99 -3.98 -24.38 -5.38
C TRP A 99 -3.68 -24.28 -6.87
N ARG A 100 -2.89 -23.27 -7.30
CA ARG A 100 -2.51 -23.10 -8.71
C ARG A 100 -1.71 -24.27 -9.24
N LEU A 101 -0.74 -24.75 -8.47
CA LEU A 101 0.08 -25.90 -8.84
C LEU A 101 -0.78 -27.15 -9.06
N SER A 102 -1.75 -27.40 -8.18
CA SER A 102 -2.65 -28.56 -8.29
C SER A 102 -3.57 -28.52 -9.52
N ARG A 103 -3.76 -27.35 -10.13
CA ARG A 103 -4.66 -27.12 -11.27
C ARG A 103 -3.93 -26.79 -12.58
N GLY A 104 -2.60 -26.68 -12.55
CA GLY A 104 -1.81 -26.26 -13.72
C GLY A 104 -2.00 -24.79 -14.09
N GLU A 105 -2.43 -23.95 -13.13
CA GLU A 105 -2.63 -22.51 -13.34
C GLU A 105 -1.30 -21.73 -13.32
N SER A 106 -1.27 -20.57 -13.95
CA SER A 106 -0.06 -19.74 -14.06
C SER A 106 0.42 -19.20 -12.70
N LEU A 107 1.69 -19.39 -12.38
CA LEU A 107 2.37 -18.85 -11.18
C LEU A 107 3.05 -17.50 -11.42
N ALA A 108 2.90 -16.88 -12.60
CA ALA A 108 3.69 -15.70 -12.99
C ALA A 108 3.73 -14.58 -11.93
N ASN A 109 2.57 -14.24 -11.33
CA ASN A 109 2.47 -13.20 -10.32
C ASN A 109 2.93 -13.64 -8.92
N LEU A 110 3.02 -14.95 -8.68
CA LEU A 110 3.48 -15.50 -7.42
C LEU A 110 4.98 -15.72 -7.39
N LYS A 111 5.67 -15.73 -8.54
CA LYS A 111 7.12 -15.97 -8.63
C LYS A 111 7.95 -15.08 -7.70
N ALA A 112 7.55 -13.84 -7.45
CA ALA A 112 8.22 -12.95 -6.49
C ALA A 112 8.29 -13.54 -5.07
N PHE A 113 7.36 -14.44 -4.73
CA PHE A 113 7.20 -15.08 -3.43
C PHE A 113 7.63 -16.56 -3.41
N GLU A 114 8.36 -17.04 -4.42
CA GLU A 114 8.83 -18.44 -4.48
C GLU A 114 9.66 -18.84 -3.25
N HIS A 115 10.40 -17.89 -2.68
CA HIS A 115 11.17 -18.07 -1.45
C HIS A 115 10.31 -18.31 -0.20
N LEU A 116 8.99 -18.07 -0.29
CA LEU A 116 8.02 -18.36 0.76
C LEU A 116 7.38 -19.74 0.61
N ILE A 117 7.82 -20.62 -0.28
CA ILE A 117 7.23 -21.96 -0.43
C ILE A 117 8.04 -22.98 0.34
#